data_AF-A0A164TBX6-F1
#
_entry.id   AF-A0A164TBX6-F1
#
_cell.length_a   1.000
_cell.length_b   1.000
_cell.length_c   1.000
_cell.angle_alpha   90.00
_cell.angle_beta   90.00
_cell.angle_gamma   90.00
#
_symmetry.space_group_name_H-M   'P 1'
#
loop_
_entity.id
_entity.type
_entity.pdbx_description
1 polymer ?
#
loop_
_entity_poly.entity_id
_entity_poly.type
_entity_poly.pdbx_seq_one_letter_code
_entity_poly.pdbx_strand_id
1 'polypeptide(L)'
;MVGTALSILIRAELGQSDGQIIEIIWTVLPAVILIILALPSLRLLYLIDETTEPRLTLKTVGHQWYWSYEYSDFNDIEFDSYMTPTNNLQPQEFRLLEVDNRVILPYLTQIRLLVTAADVIHS
;
A
#
# COMPACT_ATOMS: atom_id res chain seq x y z
N MET A 1 21.08 17.23 -15.24
CA MET A 1 21.33 17.67 -16.64
C MET A 1 20.42 18.81 -17.09
N VAL A 2 19.12 18.79 -16.78
CA VAL A 2 18.19 19.88 -17.17
C VAL A 2 18.42 21.19 -16.40
N GLY A 3 18.66 21.13 -15.08
CA GLY A 3 18.83 22.33 -14.25
C GLY A 3 20.07 23.18 -14.58
N THR A 4 21.18 22.56 -14.96
CA THR A 4 22.42 23.27 -15.32
C THR A 4 22.31 24.00 -16.65
N ALA A 5 21.71 23.38 -17.67
CA ALA A 5 21.49 24.04 -18.97
C ALA A 5 20.51 25.23 -18.85
N LEU A 6 19.45 25.07 -18.07
CA LEU A 6 18.48 26.14 -17.81
C LEU A 6 19.10 27.28 -16.98
N SER A 7 19.94 26.97 -15.98
CA SER A 7 20.65 27.99 -15.20
C SER A 7 21.63 28.81 -16.06
N ILE A 8 22.30 28.18 -17.03
CA ILE A 8 23.23 28.86 -17.95
C ILE A 8 22.46 29.74 -18.93
N LEU A 9 21.34 29.26 -19.48
CA LEU A 9 20.48 30.04 -20.39
C LEU A 9 19.88 31.26 -19.69
N ILE A 10 19.43 31.10 -18.45
CA ILE A 10 18.86 32.20 -17.65
C ILE A 10 19.95 33.20 -17.26
N ARG A 11 21.16 32.76 -16.88
CA ARG A 11 22.29 33.67 -16.62
C ARG A 11 22.78 34.39 -17.89
N ALA A 12 22.48 33.87 -19.08
CA ALA A 12 22.81 34.49 -20.36
C ALA A 12 21.78 35.53 -20.81
N GLU A 13 20.51 35.37 -20.44
CA GLU A 13 19.42 36.31 -20.79
C GLU A 13 19.08 37.32 -19.69
N LEU A 14 19.23 36.93 -18.41
CA LEU A 14 19.01 37.76 -17.23
C LEU A 14 20.36 38.05 -16.56
N GLY A 15 20.51 39.23 -15.96
CA GLY A 15 21.74 39.59 -15.24
C GLY A 15 22.08 38.59 -14.13
N GLN A 16 23.35 38.52 -13.73
CA GLN A 16 23.83 37.55 -12.73
C GLN A 16 23.05 37.60 -11.41
N SER A 17 22.52 38.77 -11.02
CA SER A 17 21.63 38.95 -9.87
C SER A 17 20.27 38.27 -10.03
N ASP A 18 19.69 38.34 -11.22
CA ASP A 18 18.34 37.91 -11.52
C ASP A 18 18.27 36.38 -11.69
N GLY A 19 19.34 35.80 -12.25
CA GLY A 19 19.55 34.35 -12.28
C GLY A 19 19.61 33.71 -10.89
N GLN A 20 20.16 34.41 -9.90
CA GLN A 20 20.20 33.93 -8.51
C GLN A 20 18.80 33.90 -7.87
N ILE A 21 17.94 34.88 -8.20
CA ILE A 21 16.57 34.95 -7.68
C ILE A 21 15.74 33.77 -8.18
N ILE A 22 15.82 33.43 -9.47
CA ILE A 22 15.05 32.31 -10.02
C ILE A 22 15.57 30.95 -9.50
N GLU A 23 16.89 30.83 -9.26
CA GLU A 23 17.50 29.67 -8.62
C GLU A 23 16.94 29.42 -7.22
N ILE A 24 16.76 30.50 -6.44
CA ILE A 24 16.13 30.42 -5.12
C ILE A 24 14.68 29.98 -5.26
N ILE A 25 13.91 30.56 -6.19
CA ILE A 25 12.48 30.23 -6.38
C ILE A 25 12.30 28.74 -6.70
N TRP A 26 13.00 28.19 -7.70
CA TRP A 26 12.83 26.78 -8.06
C TRP A 26 13.49 25.80 -7.09
N THR A 27 14.27 26.28 -6.13
CA THR A 27 14.80 25.42 -5.06
C THR A 27 13.85 25.40 -3.87
N VAL A 28 13.34 26.57 -3.46
CA VAL A 28 12.45 26.70 -2.30
C VAL A 28 11.04 26.20 -2.62
N LEU A 29 10.51 26.48 -3.82
CA LEU A 29 9.14 26.11 -4.17
C LEU A 29 8.93 24.59 -4.16
N PRO A 30 9.79 23.76 -4.78
CA PRO A 30 9.69 22.31 -4.64
C PRO A 30 9.89 21.83 -3.19
N ALA A 31 10.79 22.45 -2.42
CA ALA A 31 11.00 22.07 -1.01
C ALA A 31 9.74 22.30 -0.16
N VAL A 32 9.04 23.43 -0.34
CA VAL A 32 7.78 23.72 0.35
C VAL A 32 6.69 22.73 -0.06
N ILE A 33 6.59 22.40 -1.35
CA ILE A 33 5.63 21.38 -1.84
C ILE A 33 5.90 20.03 -1.17
N LEU A 34 7.16 19.61 -1.08
CA LEU A 34 7.53 18.36 -0.40
C LEU A 34 7.14 18.36 1.08
N ILE A 35 7.34 19.47 1.80
CA ILE A 35 6.93 19.57 3.22
C ILE A 35 5.41 19.43 3.35
N ILE A 36 4.64 20.10 2.51
CA ILE A 36 3.17 20.03 2.53
C ILE A 36 2.67 18.61 2.24
N LEU A 37 3.37 17.84 1.40
CA LEU A 37 3.03 16.44 1.14
C LEU A 37 3.50 15.49 2.25
N ALA A 38 4.67 15.74 2.82
CA ALA A 38 5.26 14.90 3.85
C ALA A 38 4.48 14.94 5.16
N LEU A 39 3.99 16.10 5.59
CA LEU A 39 3.27 16.24 6.87
C LEU A 39 1.98 15.38 6.96
N PRO A 40 1.03 15.43 6.02
CA PRO A 40 -0.15 14.55 6.05
C PRO A 40 0.24 13.08 5.85
N SER A 41 1.26 12.78 5.02
CA SER A 41 1.75 11.41 4.80
C SER A 41 2.31 10.80 6.09
N LEU A 42 3.17 11.52 6.82
CA LEU A 42 3.73 11.07 8.08
C LEU A 42 2.64 10.93 9.14
N ARG A 43 1.70 11.87 9.23
CA ARG A 43 0.56 11.75 10.15
C ARG A 43 -0.22 10.46 9.91
N LEU A 44 -0.53 10.13 8.66
CA LEU A 44 -1.24 8.89 8.32
C LEU A 44 -0.40 7.65 8.66
N LEU A 45 0.90 7.67 8.40
CA LEU A 45 1.79 6.56 8.74
C LEU A 45 1.73 6.22 10.23
N TYR A 46 1.84 7.22 11.10
CA TYR A 46 1.74 7.01 12.55
C TYR A 46 0.35 6.56 13.01
N LEU A 47 -0.72 7.00 12.34
CA LEU A 47 -2.08 6.54 12.65
C LEU A 47 -2.32 5.08 12.25
N ILE A 48 -1.66 4.60 11.20
CA ILE A 48 -1.75 3.20 10.76
C ILE A 48 -0.94 2.28 11.68
N ASP A 49 0.18 2.76 12.21
CA ASP A 49 1.05 2.00 13.12
C ASP A 49 0.50 1.95 14.57
N GLU A 50 -0.51 2.75 14.91
CA GLU A 50 -1.14 2.72 16.22
C GLU A 50 -1.86 1.39 16.45
N THR A 51 -1.21 0.47 17.17
CA THR A 51 -1.78 -0.84 17.48
C THR A 51 -2.80 -0.73 18.59
N THR A 52 -4.09 -0.69 18.23
CA THR A 52 -5.18 -0.88 19.18
C THR A 52 -5.33 -2.38 19.54
N GLU A 53 -5.96 -2.71 20.67
CA GLU A 53 -6.15 -4.11 21.11
C GLU A 53 -7.10 -4.85 20.15
N PRO A 54 -6.61 -5.83 19.36
CA PRO A 54 -7.47 -6.54 18.42
C PRO A 54 -8.39 -7.51 19.17
N ARG A 55 -9.60 -7.70 18.64
CA ARG A 55 -10.59 -8.65 19.18
C ARG A 55 -10.57 -10.01 18.48
N LEU A 56 -9.95 -10.08 17.30
CA LEU A 56 -9.79 -11.29 16.52
C LEU A 56 -8.42 -11.29 15.83
N THR A 57 -7.75 -12.43 15.81
CA THR A 57 -6.52 -12.68 15.07
C THR A 57 -6.79 -13.70 13.97
N LEU A 58 -6.50 -13.32 12.73
CA LEU A 58 -6.52 -14.21 11.57
C LEU A 58 -5.10 -14.31 11.01
N LYS A 59 -4.62 -15.53 10.84
CA LYS A 59 -3.36 -15.82 10.17
C LYS A 59 -3.65 -16.23 8.73
N THR A 60 -2.95 -15.61 7.80
CA THR A 60 -3.05 -15.84 6.36
C THR A 60 -1.71 -16.39 5.87
N VAL A 61 -1.74 -17.55 5.24
CA VAL A 61 -0.57 -18.24 4.69
C VAL A 61 -0.69 -18.27 3.17
N GLY A 62 0.25 -17.62 2.49
CA GLY A 62 0.35 -17.69 1.03
C GLY A 62 1.04 -18.98 0.58
N HIS A 63 0.42 -19.66 -0.37
CA HIS A 63 0.97 -20.82 -1.08
C HIS A 63 0.98 -20.55 -2.59
N GLN A 64 1.64 -21.40 -3.36
CA GLN A 64 1.58 -21.35 -4.81
C GLN A 64 0.14 -21.50 -5.32
N TRP A 65 -0.44 -20.34 -5.67
CA TRP A 65 -1.75 -20.14 -6.32
C TRP A 65 -2.99 -20.34 -5.43
N TYR A 66 -2.82 -20.35 -4.10
CA TYR A 66 -3.94 -20.35 -3.17
C TYR A 66 -3.53 -19.75 -1.82
N TRP A 67 -4.51 -19.50 -0.98
CA TRP A 67 -4.33 -18.96 0.37
C TRP A 67 -4.94 -19.89 1.40
N SER A 68 -4.26 -20.08 2.53
CA SER A 68 -4.80 -20.78 3.69
C SER A 68 -5.03 -19.81 4.83
N TYR A 69 -6.13 -19.97 5.54
CA TYR A 69 -6.57 -19.09 6.61
C TYR A 69 -6.76 -19.86 7.90
N GLU A 70 -6.20 -19.34 8.99
CA GLU A 70 -6.24 -19.93 10.33
C GLU A 70 -6.76 -18.90 11.33
N TYR A 71 -7.86 -19.21 12.02
CA TYR A 71 -8.37 -18.35 13.09
C TYR A 71 -7.73 -18.74 14.41
N SER A 72 -6.56 -18.18 14.72
CA SER A 72 -5.74 -18.60 15.85
C SER A 72 -6.36 -18.39 17.24
N ASP A 73 -7.43 -17.60 17.36
CA ASP A 73 -8.16 -17.42 18.62
C ASP A 73 -9.14 -18.55 18.94
N PHE A 74 -9.44 -19.39 17.94
CA PHE A 74 -10.30 -20.57 18.08
C PHE A 74 -9.47 -21.83 17.87
N ASN A 75 -9.88 -22.94 18.48
CA ASN A 75 -9.25 -24.22 18.22
C ASN A 75 -9.73 -24.79 16.87
N ASP A 76 -8.77 -25.23 16.06
CA ASP A 76 -8.96 -26.09 14.88
C ASP A 76 -9.82 -25.50 13.74
N ILE A 77 -9.79 -24.18 13.53
CA ILE A 77 -10.41 -23.55 12.35
C ILE A 77 -9.32 -23.13 11.36
N GLU A 78 -9.10 -24.00 10.38
CA GLU A 78 -8.21 -23.76 9.24
C GLU A 78 -8.87 -24.24 7.94
N PHE A 79 -8.68 -23.48 6.85
CA PHE A 79 -9.11 -23.89 5.51
C PHE A 79 -8.30 -23.24 4.39
N ASP A 80 -8.32 -23.89 3.24
CA ASP A 80 -7.73 -23.38 1.99
C ASP A 80 -8.78 -22.65 1.15
N SER A 81 -8.33 -21.64 0.41
CA SER A 81 -9.12 -20.78 -0.46
C SER A 81 -8.47 -20.75 -1.85
N TYR A 82 -9.14 -21.38 -2.81
CA TYR A 82 -8.73 -21.47 -4.20
C TYR A 82 -9.65 -20.63 -5.09
N MET A 83 -9.09 -20.10 -6.17
CA MET A 83 -9.88 -19.41 -7.19
C MET A 83 -10.88 -20.36 -7.86
N THR A 84 -12.14 -19.96 -7.91
CA THR A 84 -13.19 -20.73 -8.61
C THR A 84 -12.90 -20.74 -10.11
N PRO A 85 -12.77 -21.92 -10.76
CA PRO A 85 -12.56 -22.00 -12.20
C PRO A 85 -13.69 -21.33 -12.98
N THR A 86 -13.37 -20.66 -14.09
CA THR A 86 -14.36 -19.93 -14.92
C THR A 86 -15.56 -20.79 -15.34
N ASN A 87 -15.35 -22.08 -15.55
CA ASN A 87 -16.40 -23.02 -15.95
C ASN A 87 -17.38 -23.37 -14.82
N ASN A 88 -16.99 -23.11 -13.56
CA ASN A 88 -17.78 -23.41 -12.37
C ASN A 88 -18.46 -22.16 -11.79
N LEU A 89 -18.23 -20.98 -12.38
CA LEU A 89 -18.82 -19.73 -11.90
C LEU A 89 -20.34 -19.73 -12.10
N GLN A 90 -21.04 -19.26 -11.09
CA GLN A 90 -22.48 -19.00 -11.16
C GLN A 90 -22.77 -17.73 -11.95
N PRO A 91 -23.99 -17.55 -12.49
CA PRO A 91 -24.39 -16.28 -13.06
C PRO A 91 -24.20 -15.16 -12.04
N GLN A 92 -23.62 -14.03 -12.48
CA GLN A 92 -23.31 -12.82 -11.67
C GLN A 92 -22.03 -12.91 -10.80
N GLU A 93 -21.31 -14.04 -10.81
CA GLU A 93 -20.01 -14.15 -10.16
C GLU A 93 -18.88 -13.50 -10.96
N PHE A 94 -17.85 -13.02 -10.25
CA PHE A 94 -16.73 -12.32 -10.85
C PHE A 94 -15.59 -13.26 -11.26
N ARG A 95 -15.26 -13.24 -12.56
CA ARG A 95 -14.13 -13.98 -13.11
C ARG A 95 -12.81 -13.51 -12.47
N LEU A 96 -11.99 -14.46 -12.03
CA LEU A 96 -10.68 -14.27 -11.37
C LEU A 96 -10.72 -13.65 -9.96
N LEU A 97 -11.91 -13.45 -9.37
CA LEU A 97 -12.05 -12.89 -8.02
C LEU A 97 -12.78 -13.83 -7.08
N GLU A 98 -13.66 -14.68 -7.60
CA GLU A 98 -14.34 -15.67 -6.77
C GLU A 98 -13.40 -16.77 -6.28
N VAL A 99 -13.66 -17.20 -5.05
CA VAL A 99 -12.99 -18.31 -4.38
C VAL A 99 -14.02 -19.30 -3.87
N ASP A 100 -13.58 -20.54 -3.65
CA ASP A 100 -14.40 -21.62 -3.10
C ASP A 100 -14.77 -21.38 -1.63
N ASN A 101 -13.79 -21.03 -0.79
CA ASN A 101 -13.96 -20.74 0.63
C ASN A 101 -13.60 -19.28 0.90
N ARG A 102 -14.60 -18.49 1.30
CA ARG A 102 -14.42 -17.07 1.65
C ARG A 102 -14.04 -16.91 3.11
N VAL A 103 -13.15 -15.97 3.40
CA VAL A 103 -12.86 -15.54 4.77
C VAL A 103 -14.06 -14.76 5.32
N ILE A 104 -14.54 -15.17 6.49
CA ILE A 104 -15.69 -14.55 7.16
C ILE A 104 -15.17 -13.79 8.37
N LEU A 105 -15.37 -12.48 8.37
CA LEU A 105 -14.90 -11.61 9.44
C LEU A 105 -16.06 -10.79 10.03
N PRO A 106 -16.07 -10.54 11.35
CA PRO A 106 -17.08 -9.71 11.99
C PRO A 106 -16.93 -8.25 11.57
N TYR A 107 -18.06 -7.61 11.25
CA TYR A 107 -18.10 -6.18 10.93
C TYR A 107 -17.84 -5.31 12.18
N LEU A 108 -17.30 -4.10 11.97
CA LEU A 108 -16.98 -3.10 13.01
C LEU A 108 -16.12 -3.65 14.17
N THR A 109 -15.27 -4.61 13.85
CA THR A 109 -14.39 -5.25 14.83
C THR A 109 -12.96 -5.10 14.37
N GLN A 110 -12.07 -4.74 15.30
CA GLN A 110 -10.67 -4.67 14.99
C GLN A 110 -10.06 -6.06 14.91
N ILE A 111 -9.49 -6.38 13.75
CA ILE A 111 -8.90 -7.67 13.44
C ILE A 111 -7.40 -7.48 13.21
N ARG A 112 -6.59 -8.31 13.86
CA ARG A 112 -5.16 -8.43 13.58
C ARG A 112 -4.97 -9.48 12.50
N LEU A 113 -4.31 -9.09 11.41
CA LEU A 113 -3.90 -10.01 10.35
C LEU A 113 -2.42 -10.36 10.53
N LEU A 114 -2.11 -11.66 10.55
CA LEU A 114 -0.74 -12.17 10.54
C LEU A 114 -0.48 -12.81 9.18
N VAL A 115 0.30 -12.15 8.32
CA VAL A 115 0.56 -12.63 6.95
C VAL A 115 1.92 -13.30 6.89
N THR A 116 1.97 -14.50 6.32
CA THR A 116 3.19 -15.25 6.05
C THR A 116 3.06 -16.05 4.76
N ALA A 117 4.12 -16.73 4.35
CA ALA A 117 4.13 -17.60 3.18
C ALA A 117 4.80 -18.93 3.50
N ALA A 118 4.29 -20.01 2.92
CA ALA A 118 4.86 -21.35 3.09
C ALA A 118 5.96 -21.65 2.04
N ASP A 119 5.97 -20.95 0.91
CA ASP A 119 6.87 -21.21 -0.22
C ASP A 119 7.62 -19.97 -0.72
N VAL A 120 7.03 -19.19 -1.63
CA VAL A 120 7.59 -17.99 -2.25
C VAL A 120 6.95 -16.73 -1.67
N ILE A 121 7.46 -15.57 -2.06
CA ILE A 121 6.90 -14.30 -1.62
C ILE A 121 5.53 -14.08 -2.28
N HIS A 122 4.53 -13.81 -1.45
CA HIS A 122 3.19 -13.36 -1.83
C HIS A 122 2.89 -12.02 -1.15
N SER A 123 1.85 -11.31 -1.61
CA SER A 123 1.41 -10.03 -1.05
C SER A 123 -0.11 -9.89 -1.12
#